data_AF-A0A1L7XNC7-F1
#
_entry.id   AF-A0A1L7XNC7-F1
#
_cell.length_a   1.000
_cell.length_b   1.000
_cell.length_c   1.000
_cell.angle_alpha   90.00
_cell.angle_beta   90.00
_cell.angle_gamma   90.00
#
_symmetry.space_group_name_H-M   'P 1'
#
loop_
_entity.id
_entity.type
_entity.pdbx_description
1 polymer ?
#
loop_
_entity_poly.entity_id
_entity_poly.type
_entity_poly.pdbx_seq_one_letter_code
_entity_poly.pdbx_strand_id
1 'polypeptide(L)'
;MAPVNRKWDAYQTLNITNRHDYGMTCVGLNRYGKRCRWDIPDDKYERVCSILDELETKAPSDAASSFSRLAQLSLCQDWHQNQAFTKIREWTAAVQEATQLYDRSSSLEDKIQELEEMLERETNRSRDMGQQIQAASERILSLNLHTIQQDSTLRQAKSDLSTEMDARKRAEKEAMQNQERFHKMVSDFESLKMKTTERIQLLREKKRKESEKLSKAEDALKYWQRAFQEKNQELHKLTTKSDWQSKEMKAMSLELEEVDASETVLLAQKFDLTYELEVERHRIVTIESKLATVTNDKDIALLEKGDLRQCLLEVDSAKDMLLEEQERLKLQRDIEAERSKRLDMEKSQVEQSHAALVESMKTMAAEFTTEQHAVEDLRKALEASKDGLLSAQAQLQIANEDLSRSKDELEGARADLAKTRREIEEGRRIATTKEGEMLAQIEALMQERGYANGHPFRIFFRRLIEKLICRAKSEDAETA
;
A
#
# COMPACT_ATOMS: atom_id res chain seq x y z
N MET A 1 -162.24 -10.62 42.88
CA MET A 1 -162.88 -9.33 43.22
C MET A 1 -161.79 -8.31 43.47
N ALA A 2 -162.02 -7.02 43.19
CA ALA A 2 -161.11 -5.98 43.65
C ALA A 2 -161.17 -5.88 45.19
N PRO A 3 -160.09 -5.46 45.87
CA PRO A 3 -160.16 -5.15 47.30
C PRO A 3 -161.15 -4.00 47.51
N VAL A 4 -162.16 -4.22 48.35
CA VAL A 4 -163.03 -3.15 48.84
C VAL A 4 -162.16 -2.19 49.64
N ASN A 5 -162.37 -0.87 49.46
CA ASN A 5 -161.61 0.14 50.19
C ASN A 5 -162.08 0.23 51.65
N ARG A 6 -161.57 -0.69 52.48
CA ARG A 6 -161.89 -0.82 53.90
C ARG A 6 -161.16 0.21 54.73
N LYS A 7 -161.89 0.94 55.55
CA LYS A 7 -161.37 1.91 56.52
C LYS A 7 -161.01 1.29 57.88
N TRP A 8 -161.61 0.15 58.20
CA TRP A 8 -161.40 -0.64 59.42
C TRP A 8 -161.93 -2.07 59.19
N ASP A 9 -161.69 -3.00 60.13
CA ASP A 9 -162.22 -4.37 60.07
C ASP A 9 -163.41 -4.52 61.06
N ALA A 10 -164.63 -4.42 60.53
CA ALA A 10 -165.84 -4.47 61.34
C ALA A 10 -166.12 -5.89 61.88
N TYR A 11 -165.65 -6.93 61.19
CA TYR A 11 -165.84 -8.32 61.60
C TYR A 11 -165.00 -8.63 62.85
N GLN A 12 -163.72 -8.23 62.82
CA GLN A 12 -162.79 -8.38 63.94
C GLN A 12 -163.18 -7.49 65.13
N THR A 13 -163.44 -6.19 64.92
CA THR A 13 -163.75 -5.25 66.00
C THR A 13 -165.07 -5.60 66.71
N LEU A 14 -166.12 -5.96 65.97
CA LEU A 14 -167.42 -6.28 66.58
C LEU A 14 -167.52 -7.74 67.05
N ASN A 15 -166.63 -8.62 66.59
CA ASN A 15 -166.56 -10.04 66.93
C ASN A 15 -167.95 -10.72 66.87
N ILE A 16 -168.66 -10.51 65.76
CA ILE A 16 -170.00 -11.05 65.48
C ILE A 16 -169.87 -12.37 64.72
N THR A 17 -169.08 -12.38 63.65
CA THR A 17 -168.74 -13.54 62.82
C THR A 17 -167.37 -13.29 62.17
N ASN A 18 -166.69 -14.32 61.68
CA ASN A 18 -165.56 -14.11 60.79
C ASN A 18 -166.04 -13.96 59.34
N ARG A 19 -165.29 -13.22 58.52
CA ARG A 19 -165.54 -12.97 57.11
C ARG A 19 -165.54 -14.25 56.24
N HIS A 20 -164.88 -15.29 56.73
CA HIS A 20 -164.68 -16.56 56.03
C HIS A 20 -165.53 -17.71 56.60
N ASP A 21 -166.43 -17.42 57.54
CA ASP A 21 -167.38 -18.40 58.06
C ASP A 21 -168.56 -18.58 57.09
N TYR A 22 -169.18 -19.76 57.09
CA TYR A 22 -170.35 -20.08 56.26
C TYR A 22 -171.69 -19.95 57.01
N GLY A 23 -171.66 -19.38 58.21
CA GLY A 23 -172.79 -19.21 59.13
C GLY A 23 -172.29 -18.68 60.46
N MET A 24 -173.18 -18.27 61.38
CA MET A 24 -172.76 -17.76 62.68
C MET A 24 -173.64 -18.20 63.84
N THR A 25 -173.05 -18.27 65.03
CA THR A 25 -173.75 -18.57 66.29
C THR A 25 -174.15 -17.30 67.03
N CYS A 26 -175.26 -17.36 67.76
CA CYS A 26 -175.82 -16.26 68.55
C CYS A 26 -174.78 -15.55 69.44
N VAL A 27 -174.62 -14.23 69.29
CA VAL A 27 -173.61 -13.42 70.02
C VAL A 27 -173.90 -13.26 71.52
N GLY A 28 -175.10 -13.66 71.96
CA GLY A 28 -175.53 -13.61 73.36
C GLY A 28 -174.73 -14.54 74.25
N LEU A 29 -174.61 -14.19 75.53
CA LEU A 29 -173.90 -14.98 76.53
C LEU A 29 -174.89 -15.85 77.31
N ASN A 30 -174.58 -17.14 77.42
CA ASN A 30 -175.30 -18.05 78.29
C ASN A 30 -174.97 -17.78 79.78
N ARG A 31 -175.64 -18.49 80.70
CA ARG A 31 -175.45 -18.36 82.16
C ARG A 31 -174.02 -18.62 82.69
N TYR A 32 -173.10 -19.08 81.84
CA TYR A 32 -171.68 -19.31 82.16
C TYR A 32 -170.75 -18.27 81.50
N GLY A 33 -171.29 -17.18 80.96
CA GLY A 33 -170.52 -16.13 80.27
C GLY A 33 -169.95 -16.55 78.91
N LYS A 34 -170.34 -17.70 78.36
CA LYS A 34 -169.87 -18.20 77.05
C LYS A 34 -170.88 -17.86 75.95
N ARG A 35 -170.41 -17.56 74.74
CA ARG A 35 -171.24 -17.35 73.55
C ARG A 35 -172.24 -18.51 73.39
N CYS A 36 -173.49 -18.17 73.07
CA CYS A 36 -174.54 -19.13 72.79
C CYS A 36 -174.21 -19.94 71.52
N ARG A 37 -174.40 -21.27 71.57
CA ARG A 37 -174.20 -22.18 70.42
C ARG A 37 -175.47 -22.38 69.59
N TRP A 38 -176.38 -21.41 69.59
CA TRP A 38 -177.57 -21.45 68.76
C TRP A 38 -177.26 -20.80 67.42
N ASP A 39 -177.33 -21.56 66.34
CA ASP A 39 -177.02 -21.06 64.99
C ASP A 39 -178.07 -20.04 64.53
N ILE A 40 -177.60 -18.95 63.93
CA ILE A 40 -178.45 -17.90 63.38
C ILE A 40 -178.81 -18.28 61.94
N PRO A 41 -180.11 -18.29 61.56
CA PRO A 41 -180.54 -18.64 60.21
C PRO A 41 -179.84 -17.83 59.11
N ASP A 42 -179.60 -18.47 57.97
CA ASP A 42 -178.81 -17.93 56.87
C ASP A 42 -179.33 -16.57 56.37
N ASP A 43 -180.65 -16.35 56.34
CA ASP A 43 -181.27 -15.07 55.95
C ASP A 43 -180.98 -13.92 56.92
N LYS A 44 -180.61 -14.22 58.16
CA LYS A 44 -180.11 -13.26 59.15
C LYS A 44 -178.59 -13.15 59.09
N TYR A 45 -177.89 -14.25 58.78
CA TYR A 45 -176.43 -14.27 58.60
C TYR A 45 -175.99 -13.39 57.41
N GLU A 46 -176.55 -13.60 56.22
CA GLU A 46 -176.25 -12.80 55.02
C GLU A 46 -176.48 -11.30 55.27
N ARG A 47 -177.57 -10.95 55.97
CA ARG A 47 -177.87 -9.56 56.33
C ARG A 47 -176.89 -8.98 57.35
N VAL A 48 -176.35 -9.80 58.27
CA VAL A 48 -175.30 -9.36 59.19
C VAL A 48 -174.00 -9.11 58.43
N CYS A 49 -173.57 -10.01 57.56
CA CYS A 49 -172.39 -9.81 56.72
C CYS A 49 -172.54 -8.59 55.80
N SER A 50 -173.70 -8.40 55.18
CA SER A 50 -173.99 -7.22 54.36
C SER A 50 -173.92 -5.91 55.14
N ILE A 51 -174.35 -5.88 56.41
CA ILE A 51 -174.20 -4.70 57.27
C ILE A 51 -172.73 -4.50 57.64
N LEU A 52 -172.02 -5.56 58.03
CA LEU A 52 -170.60 -5.48 58.38
C LEU A 52 -169.74 -4.98 57.21
N ASP A 53 -169.98 -5.45 55.99
CA ASP A 53 -169.31 -4.96 54.78
C ASP A 53 -169.65 -3.49 54.48
N GLU A 54 -170.90 -3.04 54.71
CA GLU A 54 -171.26 -1.63 54.61
C GLU A 54 -170.50 -0.78 55.64
N LEU A 55 -170.38 -1.26 56.88
CA LEU A 55 -169.71 -0.55 57.97
C LEU A 55 -168.22 -0.28 57.69
N GLU A 56 -167.50 -1.22 57.08
CA GLU A 56 -166.08 -1.05 56.73
C GLU A 56 -165.82 0.04 55.67
N THR A 57 -166.82 0.40 54.86
CA THR A 57 -166.70 1.49 53.88
C THR A 57 -166.82 2.89 54.49
N LYS A 58 -167.33 2.96 55.73
CA LYS A 58 -167.62 4.19 56.47
C LYS A 58 -166.62 4.39 57.61
N ALA A 59 -166.64 5.55 58.25
CA ALA A 59 -165.83 5.74 59.46
C ALA A 59 -166.42 4.90 60.61
N PRO A 60 -165.62 4.41 61.57
CA PRO A 60 -166.14 3.61 62.68
C PRO A 60 -167.24 4.35 63.47
N SER A 61 -167.12 5.67 63.61
CA SER A 61 -168.13 6.59 64.20
C SER A 61 -169.56 6.34 63.72
N ASP A 62 -169.72 6.02 62.43
CA ASP A 62 -171.02 5.98 61.76
C ASP A 62 -171.77 4.67 62.08
N ALA A 63 -171.05 3.66 62.57
CA ALA A 63 -171.55 2.32 62.83
C ALA A 63 -172.57 2.23 63.97
N ALA A 64 -172.61 3.22 64.86
CA ALA A 64 -173.57 3.29 65.96
C ALA A 64 -175.03 3.18 65.51
N SER A 65 -175.34 3.69 64.31
CA SER A 65 -176.65 3.59 63.68
C SER A 65 -177.09 2.13 63.40
N SER A 66 -176.15 1.24 63.07
CA SER A 66 -176.42 -0.15 62.66
C SER A 66 -176.48 -1.14 63.82
N PHE A 67 -175.93 -0.83 65.00
CA PHE A 67 -175.85 -1.79 66.12
C PHE A 67 -177.21 -2.32 66.58
N SER A 68 -178.24 -1.48 66.58
CA SER A 68 -179.61 -1.91 66.92
C SER A 68 -180.11 -3.01 65.97
N ARG A 69 -179.81 -2.89 64.67
CA ARG A 69 -180.17 -3.89 63.66
C ARG A 69 -179.31 -5.14 63.75
N LEU A 70 -177.99 -4.99 63.97
CA LEU A 70 -177.09 -6.12 64.19
C LEU A 70 -177.50 -6.93 65.42
N ALA A 71 -177.90 -6.30 66.52
CA ALA A 71 -178.35 -7.00 67.73
C ALA A 71 -179.62 -7.83 67.49
N GLN A 72 -180.62 -7.27 66.80
CA GLN A 72 -181.84 -7.99 66.42
C GLN A 72 -181.56 -9.24 65.58
N LEU A 73 -180.63 -9.15 64.63
CA LEU A 73 -180.31 -10.23 63.70
C LEU A 73 -179.40 -11.31 64.33
N SER A 74 -178.49 -10.91 65.21
CA SER A 74 -177.41 -11.78 65.74
C SER A 74 -177.73 -12.48 67.07
N LEU A 75 -178.88 -12.19 67.68
CA LEU A 75 -179.35 -12.82 68.91
C LEU A 75 -180.46 -13.84 68.63
N CYS A 76 -180.34 -15.06 69.16
CA CYS A 76 -181.41 -16.06 69.03
C CYS A 76 -182.68 -15.59 69.72
N GLN A 77 -183.80 -15.75 69.02
CA GLN A 77 -185.05 -15.03 69.27
C GLN A 77 -185.66 -15.34 70.64
N ASP A 78 -185.53 -16.59 71.09
CA ASP A 78 -186.26 -17.12 72.23
C ASP A 78 -185.57 -16.86 73.59
N TRP A 79 -184.26 -16.62 73.59
CA TRP A 79 -183.43 -16.67 74.82
C TRP A 79 -182.57 -15.44 75.11
N HIS A 80 -182.08 -14.73 74.09
CA HIS A 80 -181.03 -13.71 74.29
C HIS A 80 -181.36 -12.32 73.70
N GLN A 81 -182.54 -12.09 73.12
CA GLN A 81 -182.95 -10.77 72.61
C GLN A 81 -182.95 -9.67 73.68
N ASN A 82 -183.18 -10.03 74.96
CA ASN A 82 -183.03 -9.12 76.10
C ASN A 82 -181.58 -8.62 76.32
N GLN A 83 -180.57 -9.27 75.75
CA GLN A 83 -179.17 -8.84 75.78
C GLN A 83 -178.81 -7.83 74.68
N ALA A 84 -179.75 -7.47 73.79
CA ALA A 84 -179.50 -6.54 72.69
C ALA A 84 -178.88 -5.21 73.16
N PHE A 85 -179.43 -4.61 74.21
CA PHE A 85 -178.88 -3.37 74.80
C PHE A 85 -177.44 -3.55 75.30
N THR A 86 -177.13 -4.67 75.95
CA THR A 86 -175.78 -4.99 76.43
C THR A 86 -174.81 -5.15 75.25
N LYS A 87 -175.21 -5.83 74.18
CA LYS A 87 -174.38 -6.02 72.97
C LYS A 87 -174.15 -4.72 72.20
N ILE A 88 -175.20 -3.90 72.05
CA ILE A 88 -175.08 -2.54 71.48
C ILE A 88 -174.06 -1.72 72.28
N ARG A 89 -174.09 -1.78 73.61
CA ARG A 89 -173.12 -1.08 74.48
C ARG A 89 -171.69 -1.64 74.35
N GLU A 90 -171.52 -2.95 74.29
CA GLU A 90 -170.22 -3.60 74.05
C GLU A 90 -169.62 -3.17 72.70
N TRP A 91 -170.42 -3.21 71.62
CA TRP A 91 -170.01 -2.76 70.29
C TRP A 91 -169.75 -1.26 70.22
N THR A 92 -170.52 -0.44 70.94
CA THR A 92 -170.27 1.00 71.04
C THR A 92 -168.93 1.28 71.70
N ALA A 93 -168.55 0.54 72.75
CA ALA A 93 -167.23 0.67 73.36
C ALA A 93 -166.11 0.22 72.40
N ALA A 94 -166.24 -0.95 71.76
CA ALA A 94 -165.27 -1.46 70.80
C ALA A 94 -165.08 -0.53 69.58
N VAL A 95 -166.16 0.10 69.12
CA VAL A 95 -166.11 1.08 68.03
C VAL A 95 -165.65 2.45 68.48
N GLN A 96 -165.84 2.87 69.74
CA GLN A 96 -165.18 4.06 70.28
C GLN A 96 -163.66 3.88 70.35
N GLU A 97 -163.17 2.67 70.65
CA GLU A 97 -161.76 2.31 70.56
C GLU A 97 -161.27 2.30 69.10
N ALA A 98 -162.01 1.66 68.19
CA ALA A 98 -161.68 1.67 66.75
C ALA A 98 -161.75 3.08 66.13
N THR A 99 -162.64 3.96 66.61
CA THR A 99 -162.70 5.38 66.20
C THR A 99 -161.44 6.10 66.67
N GLN A 100 -161.02 5.94 67.93
CA GLN A 100 -159.77 6.52 68.42
C GLN A 100 -158.53 6.02 67.67
N LEU A 101 -158.52 4.75 67.24
CA LEU A 101 -157.45 4.20 66.39
C LEU A 101 -157.50 4.74 64.96
N TYR A 102 -158.69 4.86 64.36
CA TYR A 102 -158.90 5.43 63.03
C TYR A 102 -158.54 6.93 62.98
N ASP A 103 -159.04 7.73 63.92
CA ASP A 103 -158.73 9.16 64.06
C ASP A 103 -157.23 9.38 64.30
N ARG A 104 -156.59 8.47 65.07
CA ARG A 104 -155.14 8.48 65.28
C ARG A 104 -154.37 8.06 64.02
N SER A 105 -154.88 7.13 63.21
CA SER A 105 -154.28 6.77 61.91
C SER A 105 -154.38 7.94 60.94
N SER A 106 -155.58 8.51 60.76
CA SER A 106 -155.80 9.70 59.93
C SER A 106 -154.90 10.85 60.38
N SER A 107 -154.82 11.15 61.68
CA SER A 107 -153.95 12.20 62.20
C SER A 107 -152.44 11.85 62.16
N LEU A 108 -152.07 10.59 61.89
CA LEU A 108 -150.69 10.20 61.56
C LEU A 108 -150.43 10.28 60.06
N GLU A 109 -151.41 9.95 59.22
CA GLU A 109 -151.38 10.11 57.76
C GLU A 109 -151.28 11.59 57.37
N ASP A 110 -152.11 12.46 57.98
CA ASP A 110 -152.01 13.93 57.86
C ASP A 110 -150.61 14.44 58.23
N LYS A 111 -150.02 13.89 59.31
CA LYS A 111 -148.67 14.27 59.77
C LYS A 111 -147.56 13.68 58.90
N ILE A 112 -147.76 12.51 58.30
CA ILE A 112 -146.83 11.93 57.34
C ILE A 112 -146.83 12.80 56.09
N GLN A 113 -147.99 13.24 55.59
CA GLN A 113 -148.05 14.20 54.49
C GLN A 113 -147.40 15.55 54.88
N GLU A 114 -147.68 16.10 56.07
CA GLU A 114 -147.02 17.33 56.54
C GLU A 114 -145.49 17.17 56.64
N LEU A 115 -145.01 16.01 57.12
CA LEU A 115 -143.59 15.66 57.19
C LEU A 115 -142.96 15.46 55.81
N GLU A 116 -143.69 14.88 54.84
CA GLU A 116 -143.25 14.73 53.45
C GLU A 116 -143.19 16.10 52.75
N GLU A 117 -144.20 16.96 52.92
CA GLU A 117 -144.17 18.35 52.44
C GLU A 117 -143.07 19.17 53.13
N MET A 118 -142.78 18.93 54.41
CA MET A 118 -141.65 19.54 55.10
C MET A 118 -140.31 18.99 54.60
N LEU A 119 -140.22 17.69 54.29
CA LEU A 119 -139.02 17.07 53.73
C LEU A 119 -138.78 17.52 52.28
N GLU A 120 -139.82 17.72 51.47
CA GLU A 120 -139.71 18.35 50.17
C GLU A 120 -139.29 19.83 50.31
N ARG A 121 -139.91 20.60 51.20
CA ARG A 121 -139.47 21.98 51.50
C ARG A 121 -138.02 22.03 51.98
N GLU A 122 -137.58 21.09 52.82
CA GLU A 122 -136.23 21.09 53.39
C GLU A 122 -135.18 20.47 52.44
N THR A 123 -135.55 19.54 51.55
CA THR A 123 -134.66 19.08 50.46
C THR A 123 -134.57 20.09 49.33
N ASN A 124 -135.65 20.84 49.03
CA ASN A 124 -135.61 22.00 48.15
C ASN A 124 -134.76 23.12 48.77
N ARG A 125 -134.93 23.45 50.06
CA ARG A 125 -133.99 24.33 50.79
C ARG A 125 -132.56 23.79 50.81
N SER A 126 -132.35 22.48 50.94
CA SER A 126 -131.01 21.89 50.90
C SER A 126 -130.42 21.88 49.48
N ARG A 127 -131.25 21.96 48.44
CA ARG A 127 -130.82 22.14 47.04
C ARG A 127 -130.51 23.61 46.75
N ASP A 128 -131.31 24.55 47.25
CA ASP A 128 -131.08 25.98 47.16
C ASP A 128 -129.88 26.40 48.03
N MET A 129 -129.78 25.91 49.25
CA MET A 129 -128.57 26.00 50.07
C MET A 129 -127.43 25.22 49.43
N GLY A 130 -127.67 24.13 48.71
CA GLY A 130 -126.65 23.42 47.93
C GLY A 130 -126.09 24.25 46.77
N GLN A 131 -126.95 24.98 46.06
CA GLN A 131 -126.57 25.92 44.99
C GLN A 131 -125.97 27.21 45.53
N GLN A 132 -126.46 27.71 46.67
CA GLN A 132 -125.84 28.82 47.39
C GLN A 132 -124.50 28.40 47.99
N ILE A 133 -124.35 27.17 48.48
CA ILE A 133 -123.07 26.58 48.91
C ILE A 133 -122.19 26.31 47.71
N GLN A 134 -122.70 25.98 46.53
CA GLN A 134 -121.87 25.84 45.33
C GLN A 134 -121.39 27.20 44.81
N ALA A 135 -122.28 28.17 44.62
CA ALA A 135 -121.92 29.54 44.20
C ALA A 135 -121.09 30.27 45.28
N ALA A 136 -121.37 30.02 46.57
CA ALA A 136 -120.48 30.45 47.65
C ALA A 136 -119.18 29.66 47.61
N SER A 137 -119.16 28.35 47.37
CA SER A 137 -117.96 27.53 47.20
C SER A 137 -117.18 27.84 45.91
N GLU A 138 -117.72 28.60 44.97
CA GLU A 138 -117.00 29.14 43.81
C GLU A 138 -116.42 30.53 44.15
N ARG A 139 -117.19 31.37 44.87
CA ARG A 139 -116.68 32.59 45.52
C ARG A 139 -115.65 32.28 46.63
N ILE A 140 -115.71 31.08 47.20
CA ILE A 140 -114.83 30.56 48.24
C ILE A 140 -113.76 29.65 47.60
N LEU A 141 -113.95 29.03 46.44
CA LEU A 141 -112.79 28.54 45.66
C LEU A 141 -111.96 29.69 45.07
N SER A 142 -112.46 30.93 45.07
CA SER A 142 -111.66 32.13 44.86
C SER A 142 -111.15 32.76 46.16
N LEU A 143 -111.96 32.87 47.23
CA LEU A 143 -111.55 33.48 48.51
C LEU A 143 -110.82 32.54 49.50
N ASN A 144 -111.07 31.23 49.49
CA ASN A 144 -110.38 30.21 50.29
C ASN A 144 -109.26 29.47 49.56
N LEU A 145 -109.18 29.56 48.23
CA LEU A 145 -107.88 29.41 47.55
C LEU A 145 -106.91 30.51 48.04
N HIS A 146 -107.44 31.70 48.36
CA HIS A 146 -106.68 32.79 48.98
C HIS A 146 -106.50 32.65 50.51
N THR A 147 -107.48 32.07 51.24
CA THR A 147 -107.52 32.11 52.73
C THR A 147 -107.43 30.75 53.45
N ILE A 148 -107.92 29.63 52.90
CA ILE A 148 -107.81 28.30 53.56
C ILE A 148 -106.62 27.48 53.08
N GLN A 149 -105.95 27.81 51.97
CA GLN A 149 -104.52 27.45 51.89
C GLN A 149 -103.77 28.06 53.09
N GLN A 150 -104.10 29.29 53.50
CA GLN A 150 -103.43 29.98 54.60
C GLN A 150 -103.63 29.29 55.97
N ASP A 151 -104.86 28.87 56.32
CA ASP A 151 -105.14 28.35 57.67
C ASP A 151 -105.11 26.80 57.77
N SER A 152 -105.32 26.07 56.66
CA SER A 152 -105.07 24.61 56.64
C SER A 152 -103.58 24.29 56.64
N THR A 153 -102.76 25.08 55.93
CA THR A 153 -101.29 24.97 56.08
C THR A 153 -100.85 25.35 57.49
N LEU A 154 -101.49 26.28 58.20
CA LEU A 154 -101.06 26.65 59.56
C LEU A 154 -101.16 25.52 60.61
N ARG A 155 -101.93 24.46 60.33
CA ARG A 155 -102.02 23.26 61.19
C ARG A 155 -101.38 22.03 60.55
N GLN A 156 -101.56 21.84 59.25
CA GLN A 156 -100.89 20.78 58.49
C GLN A 156 -99.38 21.03 58.52
N ALA A 157 -98.89 22.17 58.03
CA ALA A 157 -97.53 22.69 58.25
C ALA A 157 -97.34 23.29 59.65
N LYS A 158 -97.71 22.50 60.67
CA LYS A 158 -97.20 22.56 62.05
C LYS A 158 -96.80 21.18 62.55
N SER A 159 -97.57 20.15 62.18
CA SER A 159 -97.07 18.76 62.08
C SER A 159 -95.94 18.70 61.04
N ASP A 160 -96.27 19.14 59.83
CA ASP A 160 -95.39 19.03 58.67
C ASP A 160 -94.31 20.09 58.73
N LEU A 161 -94.49 21.26 59.37
CA LEU A 161 -93.35 22.15 59.68
C LEU A 161 -92.40 21.55 60.71
N SER A 162 -92.78 20.52 61.48
CA SER A 162 -91.84 19.79 62.33
C SER A 162 -91.05 18.76 61.51
N THR A 163 -91.75 17.89 60.77
CA THR A 163 -91.11 16.88 59.92
C THR A 163 -90.36 17.49 58.73
N GLU A 164 -90.79 18.66 58.25
CA GLU A 164 -90.16 19.52 57.24
C GLU A 164 -89.25 20.60 57.84
N MET A 165 -89.23 20.86 59.16
CA MET A 165 -88.05 21.48 59.78
C MET A 165 -86.90 20.48 59.79
N ASP A 166 -87.17 19.21 60.06
CA ASP A 166 -86.13 18.18 60.04
C ASP A 166 -85.88 17.65 58.62
N ALA A 167 -86.83 17.75 57.68
CA ALA A 167 -86.58 17.56 56.26
C ALA A 167 -85.93 18.80 55.62
N ARG A 168 -86.20 20.04 56.07
CA ARG A 168 -85.37 21.20 55.72
C ARG A 168 -83.98 21.05 56.31
N LYS A 169 -83.77 20.85 57.61
CA LYS A 169 -82.41 20.63 58.15
C LYS A 169 -81.66 19.49 57.46
N ARG A 170 -82.36 18.45 56.96
CA ARG A 170 -81.75 17.43 56.09
C ARG A 170 -81.50 17.96 54.68
N ALA A 171 -82.49 18.51 53.97
CA ALA A 171 -82.40 19.03 52.60
C ALA A 171 -81.60 20.34 52.47
N GLU A 172 -81.34 21.05 53.55
CA GLU A 172 -80.55 22.27 53.70
C GLU A 172 -79.12 21.90 54.09
N LYS A 173 -78.92 20.87 54.92
CA LYS A 173 -77.62 20.22 55.06
C LYS A 173 -77.22 19.45 53.80
N GLU A 174 -78.17 18.93 53.04
CA GLU A 174 -77.97 18.23 51.77
C GLU A 174 -77.92 19.20 50.60
N ALA A 175 -78.59 20.35 50.63
CA ALA A 175 -78.37 21.46 49.71
C ALA A 175 -77.06 22.19 50.02
N MET A 176 -76.65 22.31 51.28
CA MET A 176 -75.34 22.81 51.67
C MET A 176 -74.25 21.81 51.30
N GLN A 177 -74.44 20.51 51.50
CA GLN A 177 -73.53 19.48 50.97
C GLN A 177 -73.56 19.40 49.45
N ASN A 178 -74.69 19.64 48.79
CA ASN A 178 -74.75 19.72 47.33
C ASN A 178 -74.18 21.04 46.81
N GLN A 179 -74.22 22.13 47.58
CA GLN A 179 -73.54 23.39 47.30
C GLN A 179 -72.03 23.29 47.59
N GLU A 180 -71.60 22.52 48.58
CA GLU A 180 -70.20 22.13 48.80
C GLU A 180 -69.72 21.20 47.69
N ARG A 181 -70.53 20.22 47.28
CA ARG A 181 -70.25 19.36 46.11
C ARG A 181 -70.27 20.17 44.82
N PHE A 182 -71.10 21.21 44.68
CA PHE A 182 -71.19 22.05 43.49
C PHE A 182 -70.10 23.11 43.46
N HIS A 183 -69.75 23.74 44.60
CA HIS A 183 -68.55 24.58 44.72
C HIS A 183 -67.28 23.75 44.56
N LYS A 184 -67.24 22.52 45.07
CA LYS A 184 -66.15 21.59 44.81
C LYS A 184 -66.13 21.16 43.35
N MET A 185 -67.26 20.86 42.72
CA MET A 185 -67.32 20.50 41.30
C MET A 185 -66.95 21.70 40.41
N VAL A 186 -67.35 22.92 40.77
CA VAL A 186 -66.93 24.17 40.12
C VAL A 186 -65.45 24.43 40.37
N SER A 187 -64.92 24.21 41.57
CA SER A 187 -63.50 24.38 41.87
C SER A 187 -62.62 23.30 41.23
N ASP A 188 -63.09 22.06 41.16
CA ASP A 188 -62.46 20.95 40.43
C ASP A 188 -62.56 21.21 38.91
N PHE A 189 -63.68 21.75 38.41
CA PHE A 189 -63.85 22.17 37.02
C PHE A 189 -62.99 23.40 36.67
N GLU A 190 -62.83 24.36 37.58
CA GLU A 190 -61.95 25.52 37.43
C GLU A 190 -60.48 25.11 37.54
N SER A 191 -60.14 24.17 38.43
CA SER A 191 -58.82 23.55 38.50
C SER A 191 -58.51 22.76 37.22
N LEU A 192 -59.48 21.99 36.71
CA LEU A 192 -59.37 21.25 35.45
C LEU A 192 -59.29 22.21 34.25
N LYS A 193 -60.06 23.29 34.24
CA LYS A 193 -60.04 24.37 33.24
C LYS A 193 -58.69 25.07 33.25
N MET A 194 -58.16 25.43 34.43
CA MET A 194 -56.83 26.01 34.62
C MET A 194 -55.75 25.06 34.09
N LYS A 195 -55.70 23.81 34.58
CA LYS A 195 -54.79 22.75 34.08
C LYS A 195 -54.92 22.52 32.57
N THR A 196 -56.12 22.66 32.02
CA THR A 196 -56.38 22.54 30.57
C THR A 196 -55.88 23.78 29.82
N THR A 197 -56.06 24.99 30.33
CA THR A 197 -55.49 26.21 29.74
C THR A 197 -53.96 26.26 29.86
N GLU A 198 -53.39 25.80 30.98
CA GLU A 198 -51.94 25.60 31.15
C GLU A 198 -51.41 24.57 30.15
N ARG A 199 -52.10 23.42 30.00
CA ARG A 199 -51.73 22.39 29.01
C ARG A 199 -51.88 22.90 27.57
N ILE A 200 -52.88 23.73 27.28
CA ILE A 200 -53.04 24.41 25.98
C ILE A 200 -51.94 25.45 25.77
N GLN A 201 -51.55 26.22 26.79
CA GLN A 201 -50.41 27.15 26.72
C GLN A 201 -49.09 26.39 26.51
N LEU A 202 -48.84 25.31 27.24
CA LEU A 202 -47.68 24.41 27.04
C LEU A 202 -47.65 23.80 25.64
N LEU A 203 -48.80 23.38 25.10
CA LEU A 203 -48.88 22.87 23.73
C LEU A 203 -48.70 23.96 22.68
N ARG A 204 -49.21 25.19 22.90
CA ARG A 204 -48.96 26.36 22.05
C ARG A 204 -47.49 26.78 22.07
N GLU A 205 -46.88 26.82 23.25
CA GLU A 205 -45.47 27.18 23.46
C GLU A 205 -44.52 26.09 22.92
N LYS A 206 -44.88 24.81 23.06
CA LYS A 206 -44.20 23.70 22.40
C LYS A 206 -44.32 23.82 20.87
N LYS A 207 -45.52 24.03 20.34
CA LYS A 207 -45.75 24.23 18.89
C LYS A 207 -45.00 25.46 18.36
N ARG A 208 -44.91 26.55 19.14
CA ARG A 208 -44.10 27.74 18.80
C ARG A 208 -42.62 27.38 18.71
N LYS A 209 -42.07 26.71 19.73
CA LYS A 209 -40.67 26.24 19.75
C LYS A 209 -40.36 25.22 18.65
N GLU A 210 -41.33 24.38 18.27
CA GLU A 210 -41.21 23.47 17.14
C GLU A 210 -41.28 24.21 15.79
N SER A 211 -42.14 25.22 15.65
CA SER A 211 -42.20 26.10 14.48
C SER A 211 -40.93 26.95 14.32
N GLU A 212 -40.34 27.44 15.41
CA GLU A 212 -39.06 28.16 15.40
C GLU A 212 -37.89 27.23 15.03
N LYS A 213 -37.92 25.96 15.45
CA LYS A 213 -36.97 24.94 14.99
C LYS A 213 -37.16 24.63 13.50
N LEU A 214 -38.40 24.55 13.03
CA LEU A 214 -38.71 24.28 11.62
C LEU A 214 -38.21 25.43 10.73
N SER A 215 -38.52 26.69 11.07
CA SER A 215 -38.01 27.87 10.37
C SER A 215 -36.48 27.92 10.35
N LYS A 216 -35.81 27.65 11.48
CA LYS A 216 -34.34 27.57 11.51
C LYS A 216 -33.78 26.43 10.65
N ALA A 217 -34.48 25.30 10.55
CA ALA A 217 -34.10 24.19 9.67
C ALA A 217 -34.34 24.53 8.19
N GLU A 218 -35.43 25.21 7.84
CA GLU A 218 -35.69 25.71 6.49
C GLU A 218 -34.65 26.75 6.06
N ASP A 219 -34.28 27.67 6.94
CA ASP A 219 -33.28 28.71 6.61
C ASP A 219 -31.87 28.12 6.51
N ALA A 220 -31.55 27.10 7.33
CA ALA A 220 -30.36 26.27 7.13
C ALA A 220 -30.41 25.50 5.80
N LEU A 221 -31.57 24.96 5.39
CA LEU A 221 -31.74 24.30 4.09
C LEU A 221 -31.53 25.27 2.92
N LYS A 222 -32.12 26.48 3.00
CA LYS A 222 -31.94 27.58 2.01
C LYS A 222 -30.49 28.10 1.96
N TYR A 223 -29.73 27.97 3.05
CA TYR A 223 -28.30 28.25 3.08
C TYR A 223 -27.50 27.14 2.39
N TRP A 224 -27.69 25.87 2.80
CA TRP A 224 -27.02 24.72 2.19
C TRP A 224 -27.33 24.57 0.69
N GLN A 225 -28.56 24.85 0.26
CA GLN A 225 -28.95 24.81 -1.14
C GLN A 225 -28.22 25.87 -1.98
N ARG A 226 -27.98 27.08 -1.44
CA ARG A 226 -27.15 28.11 -2.09
C ARG A 226 -25.68 27.72 -2.11
N ALA A 227 -25.12 27.28 -0.98
CA ALA A 227 -23.73 26.81 -0.92
C ALA A 227 -23.45 25.64 -1.88
N PHE A 228 -24.42 24.73 -2.04
CA PHE A 228 -24.36 23.63 -3.01
C PHE A 228 -24.46 24.12 -4.47
N GLN A 229 -25.32 25.11 -4.77
CA GLN A 229 -25.39 25.74 -6.08
C GLN A 229 -24.08 26.47 -6.42
N GLU A 230 -23.51 27.23 -5.49
CA GLU A 230 -22.22 27.91 -5.63
C GLU A 230 -21.09 26.90 -5.88
N LYS A 231 -21.03 25.81 -5.09
CA LYS A 231 -20.01 24.76 -5.28
C LYS A 231 -20.20 23.97 -6.58
N ASN A 232 -21.42 23.77 -7.07
CA ASN A 232 -21.64 23.18 -8.40
C ASN A 232 -21.24 24.13 -9.53
N GLN A 233 -21.43 25.44 -9.39
CA GLN A 233 -20.93 26.42 -10.36
C GLN A 233 -19.40 26.50 -10.36
N GLU A 234 -18.77 26.40 -9.19
CA GLU A 234 -17.31 26.33 -9.06
C GLU A 234 -16.75 25.03 -9.65
N LEU A 235 -17.38 23.89 -9.36
CA LEU A 235 -17.02 22.60 -9.94
C LEU A 235 -17.18 22.60 -11.47
N HIS A 236 -18.25 23.19 -12.01
CA HIS A 236 -18.42 23.33 -13.47
C HIS A 236 -17.35 24.23 -14.11
N LYS A 237 -16.93 25.31 -13.44
CA LYS A 237 -15.78 26.14 -13.88
C LYS A 237 -14.45 25.35 -13.84
N LEU A 238 -14.27 24.48 -12.85
CA LEU A 238 -13.09 23.61 -12.77
C LEU A 238 -13.13 22.50 -13.84
N THR A 239 -14.29 21.89 -14.11
CA THR A 239 -14.45 20.90 -15.20
C THR A 239 -14.16 21.55 -16.55
N THR A 240 -14.78 22.68 -16.88
CA THR A 240 -14.55 23.36 -18.16
C THR A 240 -13.11 23.85 -18.33
N LYS A 241 -12.45 24.28 -17.24
CA LYS A 241 -11.00 24.54 -17.25
C LYS A 241 -10.18 23.26 -17.48
N SER A 242 -10.52 22.16 -16.81
CA SER A 242 -9.85 20.86 -16.99
C SER A 242 -10.02 20.31 -18.40
N ASP A 243 -11.19 20.47 -19.03
CA ASP A 243 -11.46 20.08 -20.41
C ASP A 243 -10.65 20.93 -21.40
N TRP A 244 -10.50 22.23 -21.11
CA TRP A 244 -9.66 23.13 -21.90
C TRP A 244 -8.17 22.76 -21.79
N GLN A 245 -7.67 22.57 -20.56
CA GLN A 245 -6.29 22.10 -20.33
C GLN A 245 -6.04 20.70 -20.91
N SER A 246 -7.04 19.81 -20.92
CA SER A 246 -6.92 18.49 -21.57
C SER A 246 -6.82 18.59 -23.09
N LYS A 247 -7.46 19.58 -23.72
CA LYS A 247 -7.32 19.88 -25.15
C LYS A 247 -5.96 20.51 -25.46
N GLU A 248 -5.52 21.46 -24.63
CA GLU A 248 -4.20 22.10 -24.71
C GLU A 248 -3.07 21.08 -24.58
N MET A 249 -3.11 20.21 -23.57
CA MET A 249 -2.15 19.10 -23.41
C MET A 249 -2.16 18.11 -24.59
N LYS A 250 -3.32 17.87 -25.23
CA LYS A 250 -3.40 17.02 -26.42
C LYS A 250 -2.82 17.70 -27.66
N ALA A 251 -2.99 19.02 -27.81
CA ALA A 251 -2.34 19.78 -28.87
C ALA A 251 -0.82 19.75 -28.70
N MET A 252 -0.32 20.04 -27.50
CA MET A 252 1.13 19.94 -27.20
C MET A 252 1.67 18.51 -27.35
N SER A 253 0.87 17.47 -27.07
CA SER A 253 1.28 16.07 -27.34
C SER A 253 1.46 15.80 -28.84
N LEU A 254 0.55 16.30 -29.68
CA LEU A 254 0.66 16.18 -31.14
C LEU A 254 1.84 17.01 -31.70
N GLU A 255 2.07 18.21 -31.17
CA GLU A 255 3.25 19.03 -31.51
C GLU A 255 4.56 18.34 -31.08
N LEU A 256 4.58 17.66 -29.93
CA LEU A 256 5.73 16.86 -29.49
C LEU A 256 5.93 15.59 -30.33
N GLU A 257 4.85 14.93 -30.76
CA GLU A 257 4.90 13.79 -31.69
C GLU A 257 5.41 14.22 -33.09
N GLU A 258 5.05 15.42 -33.56
CA GLU A 258 5.58 16.02 -34.80
C GLU A 258 7.05 16.45 -34.67
N VAL A 259 7.46 16.91 -33.48
CA VAL A 259 8.88 17.20 -33.17
C VAL A 259 9.71 15.92 -33.04
N ASP A 260 9.21 14.85 -32.43
CA ASP A 260 9.90 13.54 -32.33
C ASP A 260 10.00 12.86 -33.71
N ALA A 261 8.96 12.96 -34.55
CA ALA A 261 9.03 12.58 -35.96
C ALA A 261 10.06 13.41 -36.75
N SER A 262 10.19 14.70 -36.43
CA SER A 262 11.21 15.57 -37.04
C SER A 262 12.63 15.26 -36.54
N GLU A 263 12.80 14.98 -35.24
CA GLU A 263 14.08 14.61 -34.64
C GLU A 263 14.56 13.25 -35.15
N THR A 264 13.67 12.25 -35.27
CA THR A 264 14.03 10.94 -35.84
C THR A 264 14.44 11.04 -37.32
N VAL A 265 13.80 11.91 -38.11
CA VAL A 265 14.24 12.23 -39.49
C VAL A 265 15.60 12.94 -39.50
N LEU A 266 15.83 13.91 -38.61
CA LEU A 266 17.12 14.61 -38.49
C LEU A 266 18.23 13.68 -37.98
N LEU A 267 17.92 12.72 -37.12
CA LEU A 267 18.86 11.69 -36.65
C LEU A 267 19.22 10.70 -37.76
N ALA A 268 18.27 10.33 -38.63
CA ALA A 268 18.55 9.56 -39.83
C ALA A 268 19.47 10.33 -40.80
N GLN A 269 19.12 11.58 -41.14
CA GLN A 269 19.97 12.44 -41.99
C GLN A 269 21.36 12.66 -41.38
N LYS A 270 21.45 12.83 -40.06
CA LYS A 270 22.73 12.93 -39.34
C LYS A 270 23.52 11.62 -39.41
N PHE A 271 22.87 10.46 -39.33
CA PHE A 271 23.52 9.16 -39.48
C PHE A 271 24.09 8.98 -40.90
N ASP A 272 23.29 9.30 -41.92
CA ASP A 272 23.72 9.26 -43.32
C ASP A 272 24.90 10.22 -43.58
N LEU A 273 24.82 11.47 -43.13
CA LEU A 273 25.92 12.44 -43.22
C LEU A 273 27.16 12.03 -42.41
N THR A 274 26.98 11.33 -41.29
CA THR A 274 28.11 10.78 -40.51
C THR A 274 28.78 9.64 -41.27
N TYR A 275 28.00 8.78 -41.92
CA TYR A 275 28.51 7.71 -42.77
C TYR A 275 29.24 8.26 -44.01
N GLU A 276 28.69 9.29 -44.68
CA GLU A 276 29.39 10.00 -45.76
C GLU A 276 30.70 10.65 -45.28
N LEU A 277 30.71 11.27 -44.09
CA LEU A 277 31.94 11.80 -43.48
C LEU A 277 32.95 10.70 -43.13
N GLU A 278 32.51 9.52 -42.71
CA GLU A 278 33.41 8.38 -42.44
C GLU A 278 33.99 7.80 -43.75
N VAL A 279 33.21 7.81 -44.84
CA VAL A 279 33.67 7.46 -46.19
C VAL A 279 34.67 8.48 -46.74
N GLU A 280 34.41 9.79 -46.56
CA GLU A 280 35.36 10.83 -46.96
C GLU A 280 36.63 10.83 -46.08
N ARG A 281 36.52 10.50 -44.79
CA ARG A 281 37.71 10.23 -43.96
C ARG A 281 38.53 9.05 -44.47
N HIS A 282 37.89 7.96 -44.88
CA HIS A 282 38.60 6.83 -45.52
C HIS A 282 39.21 7.24 -46.87
N ARG A 283 38.58 8.12 -47.65
CA ARG A 283 39.16 8.70 -48.87
C ARG A 283 40.36 9.59 -48.56
N ILE A 284 40.28 10.45 -47.54
CA ILE A 284 41.40 11.28 -47.07
C ILE A 284 42.57 10.40 -46.61
N VAL A 285 42.37 9.41 -45.75
CA VAL A 285 43.43 8.47 -45.32
C VAL A 285 44.00 7.66 -46.49
N THR A 286 43.17 7.33 -47.49
CA THR A 286 43.63 6.69 -48.74
C THR A 286 44.46 7.64 -49.61
N ILE A 287 44.15 8.94 -49.62
CA ILE A 287 44.93 9.96 -50.31
C ILE A 287 46.22 10.26 -49.55
N GLU A 288 46.18 10.38 -48.22
CA GLU A 288 47.33 10.61 -47.36
C GLU A 288 48.34 9.46 -47.42
N SER A 289 47.88 8.21 -47.43
CA SER A 289 48.77 7.05 -47.64
C SER A 289 49.42 7.05 -49.03
N LYS A 290 48.67 7.42 -50.09
CA LYS A 290 49.24 7.62 -51.44
C LYS A 290 50.20 8.82 -51.52
N LEU A 291 49.95 9.87 -50.73
CA LEU A 291 50.81 11.05 -50.67
C LEU A 291 52.07 10.76 -49.85
N ALA A 292 51.98 9.88 -48.84
CA ALA A 292 53.11 9.32 -48.12
C ALA A 292 53.96 8.41 -49.01
N THR A 293 53.37 7.52 -49.83
CA THR A 293 54.16 6.75 -50.82
C THR A 293 54.81 7.68 -51.84
N VAL A 294 54.08 8.63 -52.44
CA VAL A 294 54.68 9.61 -53.38
C VAL A 294 55.77 10.47 -52.74
N THR A 295 55.66 10.78 -51.43
CA THR A 295 56.72 11.50 -50.69
C THR A 295 57.93 10.61 -50.45
N ASN A 296 57.73 9.35 -50.06
CA ASN A 296 58.79 8.34 -49.94
C ASN A 296 59.50 8.10 -51.28
N ASP A 297 58.75 7.96 -52.38
CA ASP A 297 59.29 7.75 -53.73
C ASP A 297 60.07 8.99 -54.21
N LYS A 298 59.58 10.20 -53.89
CA LYS A 298 60.31 11.46 -54.07
C LYS A 298 61.61 11.49 -53.26
N ASP A 299 61.61 11.00 -52.02
CA ASP A 299 62.77 11.06 -51.14
C ASP A 299 63.81 9.98 -51.49
N ILE A 300 63.38 8.82 -52.01
CA ILE A 300 64.23 7.86 -52.73
C ILE A 300 64.85 8.52 -53.98
N ALA A 301 64.05 9.16 -54.83
CA ALA A 301 64.56 9.87 -56.01
C ALA A 301 65.47 11.06 -55.66
N LEU A 302 65.38 11.62 -54.45
CA LEU A 302 66.30 12.64 -53.94
C LEU A 302 67.61 12.04 -53.40
N LEU A 303 67.59 10.82 -52.85
CA LEU A 303 68.78 10.04 -52.53
C LEU A 303 69.53 9.62 -53.79
N GLU A 304 68.84 9.03 -54.77
CA GLU A 304 69.44 8.68 -56.09
C GLU A 304 70.03 9.90 -56.80
N LYS A 305 69.39 11.07 -56.67
CA LYS A 305 69.90 12.36 -57.16
C LYS A 305 71.07 12.93 -56.34
N GLY A 306 71.21 12.52 -55.08
CA GLY A 306 72.39 12.75 -54.25
C GLY A 306 73.57 11.90 -54.73
N ASP A 307 73.35 10.60 -54.91
CA ASP A 307 74.37 9.67 -55.39
C ASP A 307 74.83 10.00 -56.82
N LEU A 308 73.91 10.40 -57.71
CA LEU A 308 74.26 10.91 -59.05
C LEU A 308 75.06 12.23 -59.01
N ARG A 309 74.95 13.04 -57.95
CA ARG A 309 75.77 14.24 -57.74
C ARG A 309 77.14 13.92 -57.15
N GLN A 310 77.22 12.93 -56.28
CA GLN A 310 78.47 12.34 -55.80
C GLN A 310 79.28 11.79 -56.99
N CYS A 311 78.67 10.96 -57.83
CA CYS A 311 79.27 10.44 -59.06
C CYS A 311 79.71 11.53 -60.05
N LEU A 312 78.98 12.66 -60.16
CA LEU A 312 79.39 13.78 -61.03
C LEU A 312 80.65 14.49 -60.54
N LEU A 313 80.80 14.69 -59.22
CA LEU A 313 82.02 15.25 -58.63
C LEU A 313 83.22 14.30 -58.81
N GLU A 314 82.99 13.00 -58.69
CA GLU A 314 84.02 11.97 -58.93
C GLU A 314 84.39 11.87 -60.41
N VAL A 315 83.45 12.08 -61.34
CA VAL A 315 83.71 12.13 -62.79
C VAL A 315 84.46 13.39 -63.21
N ASP A 316 84.12 14.58 -62.70
CA ASP A 316 84.91 15.79 -62.99
C ASP A 316 86.31 15.73 -62.37
N SER A 317 86.45 15.18 -61.15
CA SER A 317 87.78 14.91 -60.56
C SER A 317 88.59 13.90 -61.38
N ALA A 318 87.96 12.84 -61.90
CA ALA A 318 88.61 11.90 -62.81
C ALA A 318 88.97 12.53 -64.16
N LYS A 319 88.17 13.48 -64.66
CA LYS A 319 88.43 14.21 -65.93
C LYS A 319 89.67 15.09 -65.83
N ASP A 320 89.85 15.78 -64.71
CA ASP A 320 91.03 16.63 -64.50
C ASP A 320 92.29 15.79 -64.29
N MET A 321 92.21 14.68 -63.52
CA MET A 321 93.31 13.70 -63.44
C MET A 321 93.65 13.05 -64.80
N LEU A 322 92.65 12.81 -65.66
CA LEU A 322 92.88 12.28 -67.01
C LEU A 322 93.48 13.31 -67.97
N LEU A 323 93.29 14.61 -67.74
CA LEU A 323 93.97 15.67 -68.49
C LEU A 323 95.44 15.81 -68.07
N GLU A 324 95.74 15.76 -66.77
CA GLU A 324 97.12 15.68 -66.28
C GLU A 324 97.82 14.40 -66.78
N GLU A 325 97.13 13.26 -66.76
CA GLU A 325 97.65 12.00 -67.30
C GLU A 325 97.83 12.05 -68.83
N GLN A 326 96.97 12.76 -69.56
CA GLN A 326 97.12 12.96 -71.01
C GLN A 326 98.35 13.79 -71.36
N GLU A 327 98.68 14.82 -70.58
CA GLU A 327 99.94 15.57 -70.75
C GLU A 327 101.16 14.74 -70.28
N ARG A 328 101.04 14.01 -69.15
CA ARG A 328 102.10 13.12 -68.63
C ARG A 328 102.46 12.02 -69.62
N LEU A 329 101.48 11.36 -70.23
CA LEU A 329 101.68 10.32 -71.25
C LEU A 329 102.18 10.88 -72.59
N LYS A 330 101.92 12.16 -72.89
CA LYS A 330 102.48 12.84 -74.07
C LYS A 330 103.97 13.12 -73.87
N LEU A 331 104.34 13.69 -72.72
CA LEU A 331 105.74 13.88 -72.32
C LEU A 331 106.50 12.53 -72.20
N GLN A 332 105.84 11.49 -71.68
CA GLN A 332 106.43 10.15 -71.61
C GLN A 332 106.68 9.54 -73.00
N ARG A 333 105.76 9.71 -73.97
CA ARG A 333 106.01 9.26 -75.35
C ARG A 333 107.18 9.98 -76.02
N ASP A 334 107.36 11.28 -75.79
CA ASP A 334 108.49 12.02 -76.35
C ASP A 334 109.82 11.56 -75.73
N ILE A 335 109.83 11.24 -74.43
CA ILE A 335 110.97 10.64 -73.71
C ILE A 335 111.25 9.20 -74.18
N GLU A 336 110.20 8.40 -74.42
CA GLU A 336 110.33 7.01 -74.87
C GLU A 336 110.71 6.89 -76.35
N ALA A 337 110.27 7.81 -77.22
CA ALA A 337 110.72 7.91 -78.60
C ALA A 337 112.22 8.24 -78.70
N GLU A 338 112.70 9.20 -77.89
CA GLU A 338 114.13 9.56 -77.88
C GLU A 338 115.00 8.55 -77.09
N ARG A 339 114.39 7.75 -76.18
CA ARG A 339 115.02 6.52 -75.67
C ARG A 339 115.10 5.44 -76.74
N SER A 340 114.07 5.23 -77.57
CA SER A 340 114.10 4.22 -78.65
C SER A 340 115.20 4.52 -79.65
N LYS A 341 115.28 5.77 -80.17
CA LYS A 341 116.40 6.16 -81.06
C LYS A 341 117.78 6.00 -80.41
N ARG A 342 117.92 6.31 -79.11
CA ARG A 342 119.19 6.13 -78.41
C ARG A 342 119.53 4.65 -78.25
N LEU A 343 118.55 3.81 -77.93
CA LEU A 343 118.69 2.36 -77.87
C LEU A 343 118.95 1.73 -79.24
N ASP A 344 118.39 2.24 -80.34
CA ASP A 344 118.68 1.74 -81.69
C ASP A 344 120.07 2.17 -82.19
N MET A 345 120.56 3.35 -81.78
CA MET A 345 121.96 3.76 -81.97
C MET A 345 122.91 2.91 -81.11
N GLU A 346 122.66 2.77 -79.81
CA GLU A 346 123.47 1.96 -78.90
C GLU A 346 123.43 0.48 -79.31
N LYS A 347 122.30 -0.03 -79.78
CA LYS A 347 122.16 -1.37 -80.37
C LYS A 347 122.94 -1.51 -81.67
N SER A 348 122.89 -0.54 -82.59
CA SER A 348 123.72 -0.56 -83.81
C SER A 348 125.22 -0.55 -83.47
N GLN A 349 125.61 0.20 -82.43
CA GLN A 349 126.99 0.28 -81.94
C GLN A 349 127.42 -1.00 -81.19
N VAL A 350 126.50 -1.63 -80.45
CA VAL A 350 126.68 -2.94 -79.83
C VAL A 350 126.71 -4.06 -80.87
N GLU A 351 125.91 -4.02 -81.93
CA GLU A 351 125.89 -5.02 -83.00
C GLU A 351 127.14 -4.92 -83.90
N GLN A 352 127.65 -3.71 -84.17
CA GLN A 352 128.93 -3.52 -84.84
C GLN A 352 130.12 -3.93 -83.95
N SER A 353 130.11 -3.58 -82.66
CA SER A 353 131.18 -4.02 -81.74
C SER A 353 131.08 -5.51 -81.40
N HIS A 354 129.90 -6.12 -81.40
CA HIS A 354 129.69 -7.56 -81.26
C HIS A 354 130.06 -8.32 -82.54
N ALA A 355 129.84 -7.77 -83.74
CA ALA A 355 130.39 -8.33 -84.98
C ALA A 355 131.93 -8.30 -84.96
N ALA A 356 132.53 -7.19 -84.53
CA ALA A 356 133.97 -7.11 -84.32
C ALA A 356 134.46 -8.06 -83.20
N LEU A 357 133.69 -8.24 -82.13
CA LEU A 357 134.01 -9.17 -81.04
C LEU A 357 133.83 -10.63 -81.46
N VAL A 358 132.88 -10.97 -82.34
CA VAL A 358 132.68 -12.32 -82.87
C VAL A 358 133.79 -12.70 -83.86
N GLU A 359 134.25 -11.78 -84.72
CA GLU A 359 135.39 -12.07 -85.60
C GLU A 359 136.72 -12.04 -84.81
N SER A 360 136.83 -11.18 -83.79
CA SER A 360 137.89 -11.25 -82.79
C SER A 360 137.83 -12.57 -82.00
N MET A 361 136.65 -13.11 -81.67
CA MET A 361 136.49 -14.41 -81.01
C MET A 361 136.69 -15.60 -81.94
N LYS A 362 136.52 -15.47 -83.27
CA LYS A 362 137.00 -16.49 -84.23
C LYS A 362 138.52 -16.44 -84.37
N THR A 363 139.11 -15.26 -84.36
CA THR A 363 140.57 -15.07 -84.36
C THR A 363 141.16 -15.64 -83.07
N MET A 364 140.61 -15.25 -81.92
CA MET A 364 140.92 -15.84 -80.61
C MET A 364 140.47 -17.30 -80.48
N ALA A 365 139.64 -17.88 -81.36
CA ALA A 365 139.38 -19.33 -81.38
C ALA A 365 140.45 -20.09 -82.18
N ALA A 366 141.01 -19.47 -83.23
CA ALA A 366 142.24 -19.96 -83.87
C ALA A 366 143.43 -19.83 -82.91
N GLU A 367 143.54 -18.71 -82.19
CA GLU A 367 144.58 -18.50 -81.17
C GLU A 367 144.32 -19.30 -79.89
N PHE A 368 143.07 -19.63 -79.53
CA PHE A 368 142.75 -20.56 -78.43
C PHE A 368 142.97 -22.02 -78.82
N THR A 369 142.91 -22.37 -80.11
CA THR A 369 143.30 -23.72 -80.55
C THR A 369 144.81 -23.87 -80.67
N THR A 370 145.57 -22.81 -80.99
CA THR A 370 147.04 -22.83 -80.86
C THR A 370 147.50 -22.66 -79.41
N GLU A 371 146.82 -21.88 -78.57
CA GLU A 371 147.01 -21.88 -77.10
C GLU A 371 146.60 -23.21 -76.48
N GLN A 372 145.58 -23.93 -76.95
CA GLN A 372 145.31 -25.29 -76.47
C GLN A 372 146.45 -26.25 -76.84
N HIS A 373 147.10 -26.07 -77.99
CA HIS A 373 148.32 -26.82 -78.30
C HIS A 373 149.50 -26.36 -77.43
N ALA A 374 149.66 -25.05 -77.20
CA ALA A 374 150.69 -24.51 -76.30
C ALA A 374 150.46 -24.84 -74.82
N VAL A 375 149.22 -25.04 -74.38
CA VAL A 375 148.81 -25.45 -73.02
C VAL A 375 148.88 -26.97 -72.87
N GLU A 376 148.66 -27.74 -73.94
CA GLU A 376 148.95 -29.18 -73.94
C GLU A 376 150.47 -29.43 -74.05
N ASP A 377 151.24 -28.57 -74.72
CA ASP A 377 152.70 -28.59 -74.74
C ASP A 377 153.32 -27.99 -73.47
N LEU A 378 152.69 -27.02 -72.81
CA LEU A 378 153.03 -26.58 -71.46
C LEU A 378 152.57 -27.59 -70.41
N ARG A 379 151.54 -28.41 -70.68
CA ARG A 379 151.27 -29.63 -69.89
C ARG A 379 152.34 -30.66 -70.12
N LYS A 380 152.80 -30.91 -71.34
CA LYS A 380 153.96 -31.79 -71.58
C LYS A 380 155.23 -31.21 -70.95
N ALA A 381 155.41 -29.89 -70.90
CA ALA A 381 156.56 -29.27 -70.25
C ALA A 381 156.44 -29.23 -68.71
N LEU A 382 155.23 -29.08 -68.16
CA LEU A 382 154.96 -29.14 -66.72
C LEU A 382 154.98 -30.58 -66.20
N GLU A 383 154.42 -31.52 -66.97
CA GLU A 383 154.47 -32.95 -66.68
C GLU A 383 155.87 -33.51 -67.00
N ALA A 384 156.65 -32.96 -67.95
CA ALA A 384 158.09 -33.26 -68.09
C ALA A 384 158.98 -32.52 -67.09
N SER A 385 158.48 -31.44 -66.45
CA SER A 385 159.13 -30.79 -65.31
C SER A 385 158.80 -31.51 -63.99
N LYS A 386 157.64 -32.16 -63.92
CA LYS A 386 157.19 -33.03 -62.82
C LYS A 386 157.73 -34.44 -62.95
N ASP A 387 157.80 -35.02 -64.14
CA ASP A 387 158.64 -36.18 -64.47
C ASP A 387 160.11 -35.79 -64.40
N GLY A 388 160.47 -34.52 -64.61
CA GLY A 388 161.78 -33.95 -64.32
C GLY A 388 162.05 -33.85 -62.82
N LEU A 389 161.02 -33.64 -61.99
CA LEU A 389 161.10 -33.60 -60.53
C LEU A 389 161.05 -35.01 -59.93
N LEU A 390 160.25 -35.91 -60.50
CA LEU A 390 160.20 -37.33 -60.20
C LEU A 390 161.41 -38.07 -60.76
N SER A 391 162.04 -37.57 -61.83
CA SER A 391 163.35 -38.01 -62.33
C SER A 391 164.48 -37.34 -61.56
N ALA A 392 164.34 -36.13 -61.03
CA ALA A 392 165.28 -35.59 -60.04
C ALA A 392 165.18 -36.33 -58.70
N GLN A 393 163.97 -36.77 -58.31
CA GLN A 393 163.72 -37.60 -57.14
C GLN A 393 164.18 -39.04 -57.37
N ALA A 394 163.98 -39.59 -58.58
CA ALA A 394 164.52 -40.88 -58.98
C ALA A 394 166.02 -40.81 -59.29
N GLN A 395 166.59 -39.64 -59.62
CA GLN A 395 168.04 -39.40 -59.68
C GLN A 395 168.61 -39.12 -58.29
N LEU A 396 167.81 -38.70 -57.29
CA LEU A 396 168.22 -38.73 -55.89
C LEU A 396 168.12 -40.15 -55.33
N GLN A 397 167.15 -40.94 -55.77
CA GLN A 397 167.01 -42.35 -55.39
C GLN A 397 168.05 -43.23 -56.10
N ILE A 398 168.32 -42.99 -57.38
CA ILE A 398 169.40 -43.61 -58.15
C ILE A 398 170.75 -43.05 -57.73
N ALA A 399 170.94 -41.75 -57.45
CA ALA A 399 172.21 -41.28 -56.85
C ALA A 399 172.42 -41.83 -55.43
N ASN A 400 171.37 -42.26 -54.72
CA ASN A 400 171.48 -42.97 -53.45
C ASN A 400 171.74 -44.48 -53.65
N GLU A 401 171.20 -45.09 -54.70
CA GLU A 401 171.60 -46.44 -55.16
C GLU A 401 172.99 -46.45 -55.80
N ASP A 402 173.46 -45.36 -56.38
CA ASP A 402 174.82 -45.14 -56.88
C ASP A 402 175.73 -44.75 -55.73
N LEU A 403 175.23 -44.13 -54.64
CA LEU A 403 176.00 -43.99 -53.40
C LEU A 403 176.13 -45.36 -52.71
N SER A 404 175.13 -46.24 -52.81
CA SER A 404 175.22 -47.63 -52.35
C SER A 404 176.07 -48.48 -53.26
N ARG A 405 175.93 -48.42 -54.60
CA ARG A 405 176.73 -49.18 -55.55
C ARG A 405 178.14 -48.64 -55.70
N SER A 406 178.37 -47.33 -55.67
CA SER A 406 179.73 -46.77 -55.53
C SER A 406 180.34 -47.15 -54.19
N LYS A 407 179.56 -47.37 -53.12
CA LYS A 407 180.07 -47.95 -51.86
C LYS A 407 180.37 -49.45 -51.99
N ASP A 408 179.47 -50.24 -52.56
CA ASP A 408 179.62 -51.69 -52.72
C ASP A 408 180.64 -52.05 -53.83
N GLU A 409 180.89 -51.15 -54.78
CA GLU A 409 181.95 -51.19 -55.80
C GLU A 409 183.21 -50.42 -55.38
N LEU A 410 183.19 -49.54 -54.36
CA LEU A 410 184.41 -49.22 -53.59
C LEU A 410 184.80 -50.40 -52.71
N GLU A 411 183.85 -51.20 -52.23
CA GLU A 411 184.13 -52.47 -51.54
C GLU A 411 184.54 -53.58 -52.53
N GLY A 412 183.99 -53.60 -53.75
CA GLY A 412 184.44 -54.43 -54.87
C GLY A 412 185.82 -54.03 -55.38
N ALA A 413 186.06 -52.73 -55.61
CA ALA A 413 187.37 -52.20 -55.93
C ALA A 413 188.35 -52.39 -54.76
N ARG A 414 187.91 -52.34 -53.49
CA ARG A 414 188.75 -52.79 -52.35
C ARG A 414 189.01 -54.29 -52.38
N ALA A 415 188.06 -55.13 -52.79
CA ALA A 415 188.19 -56.58 -52.83
C ALA A 415 189.13 -57.05 -53.95
N ASP A 416 189.06 -56.42 -55.13
CA ASP A 416 189.92 -56.72 -56.27
C ASP A 416 191.21 -55.89 -56.32
N LEU A 417 191.26 -54.70 -55.71
CA LEU A 417 192.54 -54.15 -55.23
C LEU A 417 193.13 -55.03 -54.13
N ALA A 418 192.33 -55.69 -53.28
CA ALA A 418 192.82 -56.72 -52.35
C ALA A 418 193.06 -58.09 -53.02
N LYS A 419 192.79 -58.25 -54.32
CA LYS A 419 193.09 -59.46 -55.11
C LYS A 419 194.36 -59.26 -55.92
N THR A 420 194.45 -58.17 -56.69
CA THR A 420 195.72 -57.71 -57.30
C THR A 420 196.77 -57.45 -56.21
N ARG A 421 196.40 -56.84 -55.08
CA ARG A 421 197.28 -56.79 -53.90
C ARG A 421 197.56 -58.17 -53.33
N ARG A 422 196.64 -59.14 -53.28
CA ARG A 422 196.99 -60.51 -52.83
C ARG A 422 197.99 -61.19 -53.76
N GLU A 423 197.86 -61.03 -55.07
CA GLU A 423 198.76 -61.62 -56.06
C GLU A 423 200.13 -60.89 -56.06
N ILE A 424 200.16 -59.58 -55.76
CA ILE A 424 201.40 -58.80 -55.53
C ILE A 424 202.03 -59.09 -54.14
N GLU A 425 201.22 -59.28 -53.09
CA GLU A 425 201.69 -59.66 -51.74
C GLU A 425 202.09 -61.15 -51.69
N GLU A 426 201.62 -62.00 -52.60
CA GLU A 426 202.12 -63.37 -52.80
C GLU A 426 203.51 -63.34 -53.46
N GLY A 427 203.71 -62.43 -54.41
CA GLY A 427 205.04 -62.01 -54.87
C GLY A 427 205.94 -61.39 -53.79
N ARG A 428 205.44 -61.22 -52.55
CA ARG A 428 206.14 -60.58 -51.43
C ARG A 428 206.25 -61.42 -50.15
N ARG A 429 205.31 -62.32 -49.87
CA ARG A 429 205.38 -63.28 -48.75
C ARG A 429 206.44 -64.34 -48.95
N ILE A 430 206.75 -64.67 -50.21
CA ILE A 430 207.92 -65.46 -50.62
C ILE A 430 209.24 -64.67 -50.44
N ALA A 431 209.19 -63.34 -50.20
CA ALA A 431 210.37 -62.48 -50.11
C ALA A 431 210.70 -61.95 -48.69
N THR A 432 209.76 -61.35 -47.95
CA THR A 432 210.07 -60.52 -46.77
C THR A 432 209.35 -60.93 -45.48
N THR A 433 209.05 -62.21 -45.31
CA THR A 433 208.55 -62.75 -44.04
C THR A 433 209.70 -62.85 -43.03
N LYS A 434 209.51 -62.34 -41.80
CA LYS A 434 210.35 -62.63 -40.61
C LYS A 434 211.86 -62.29 -40.69
N GLU A 435 212.19 -61.11 -41.24
CA GLU A 435 213.29 -60.31 -40.65
C GLU A 435 212.85 -59.60 -39.34
N GLY A 436 211.54 -59.34 -39.19
CA GLY A 436 211.01 -58.31 -38.29
C GLY A 436 210.84 -58.63 -36.79
N GLU A 437 211.45 -59.68 -36.23
CA GLU A 437 211.26 -60.06 -34.81
C GLU A 437 212.15 -59.25 -33.83
N MET A 438 212.21 -57.91 -33.99
CA MET A 438 213.40 -57.15 -33.54
C MET A 438 213.22 -55.91 -32.61
N LEU A 439 212.08 -55.17 -32.55
CA LEU A 439 212.13 -53.73 -32.17
C LEU A 439 211.10 -53.08 -31.18
N ALA A 440 210.30 -53.77 -30.36
CA ALA A 440 209.20 -53.12 -29.59
C ALA A 440 209.36 -53.00 -28.03
N GLN A 441 209.81 -51.85 -27.43
CA GLN A 441 209.97 -51.68 -25.93
C GLN A 441 209.94 -50.17 -25.31
N ILE A 442 208.79 -49.52 -24.79
CA ILE A 442 208.55 -48.03 -24.27
C ILE A 442 207.48 -47.55 -23.09
N GLU A 443 206.76 -46.32 -23.04
CA GLU A 443 206.33 -45.34 -21.87
C GLU A 443 204.87 -44.54 -21.75
N ALA A 444 204.40 -43.78 -20.63
CA ALA A 444 203.11 -42.89 -20.42
C ALA A 444 202.81 -41.92 -19.11
N LEU A 445 201.86 -40.86 -19.02
CA LEU A 445 201.55 -39.84 -17.84
C LEU A 445 200.21 -38.86 -17.67
N MET A 446 199.79 -38.38 -16.41
CA MET A 446 199.17 -37.08 -15.71
C MET A 446 197.72 -36.28 -15.82
N GLN A 447 197.17 -35.46 -14.79
CA GLN A 447 195.96 -34.42 -14.73
C GLN A 447 195.45 -33.65 -13.36
N GLU A 448 194.67 -32.46 -13.27
CA GLU A 448 193.98 -31.77 -12.02
C GLU A 448 193.04 -30.38 -12.04
N ARG A 449 192.19 -29.96 -10.98
CA ARG A 449 191.67 -28.57 -10.37
C ARG A 449 190.20 -27.81 -10.45
N GLY A 450 189.82 -26.74 -9.60
CA GLY A 450 188.48 -25.91 -9.40
C GLY A 450 188.49 -24.57 -8.45
N TYR A 451 187.56 -23.62 -7.94
CA TYR A 451 186.07 -23.12 -7.74
C TYR A 451 185.96 -21.57 -7.15
N ALA A 452 184.98 -20.68 -6.64
CA ALA A 452 183.49 -20.22 -6.38
C ALA A 452 183.36 -18.70 -5.72
N ASN A 453 182.36 -17.83 -5.19
CA ASN A 453 180.86 -17.37 -5.07
C ASN A 453 180.63 -16.09 -4.02
N GLY A 454 179.62 -15.15 -3.67
CA GLY A 454 178.34 -14.34 -4.08
C GLY A 454 177.32 -13.68 -2.95
N HIS A 455 176.60 -12.45 -2.96
CA HIS A 455 175.37 -11.89 -2.09
C HIS A 455 174.75 -10.34 -2.17
N PRO A 456 173.55 -9.85 -1.56
CA PRO A 456 172.75 -8.49 -1.67
C PRO A 456 171.99 -7.66 -0.44
N PHE A 457 171.14 -6.53 -0.58
CA PHE A 457 170.48 -5.59 0.52
C PHE A 457 169.08 -4.70 0.39
N ARG A 458 168.66 -3.62 1.23
CA ARG A 458 167.25 -2.93 1.49
C ARG A 458 167.02 -1.34 1.70
N ILE A 459 165.81 -0.77 1.40
CA ILE A 459 165.05 0.52 1.81
C ILE A 459 165.59 2.00 1.72
N PHE A 460 166.89 2.30 1.75
CA PHE A 460 167.39 3.63 2.21
C PHE A 460 167.05 4.92 1.41
N PHE A 461 166.87 4.89 0.09
CA PHE A 461 167.03 6.08 -0.78
C PHE A 461 165.86 7.08 -0.89
N ARG A 462 164.97 7.20 0.10
CA ARG A 462 163.87 8.20 0.09
C ARG A 462 164.34 9.66 0.32
N ARG A 463 165.60 9.92 0.73
CA ARG A 463 165.99 11.28 1.19
C ARG A 463 167.45 11.75 1.03
N LEU A 464 168.35 11.02 0.36
CA LEU A 464 169.80 11.36 0.40
C LEU A 464 170.36 12.12 -0.82
N ILE A 465 169.72 12.06 -2.00
CA ILE A 465 170.18 12.76 -3.23
C ILE A 465 169.23 13.91 -3.56
N GLU A 466 169.03 14.80 -2.58
CA GLU A 466 168.37 16.10 -2.74
C GLU A 466 169.39 17.26 -2.84
N LYS A 467 170.66 17.03 -2.47
CA LYS A 467 171.69 18.08 -2.33
C LYS A 467 173.14 17.68 -2.70
N LEU A 468 173.37 16.46 -3.17
CA LEU A 468 174.68 15.95 -3.57
C LEU A 468 174.55 15.44 -5.03
N ILE A 469 175.13 16.07 -6.06
CA ILE A 469 176.19 17.08 -6.09
C ILE A 469 175.83 18.17 -7.11
N CYS A 470 175.58 19.40 -6.62
CA CYS A 470 175.48 20.60 -7.47
C CYS A 470 176.85 21.32 -7.59
N ARG A 471 177.95 20.63 -7.21
CA ARG A 471 179.22 21.28 -6.86
C ARG A 471 180.44 20.34 -6.82
N ALA A 472 180.74 19.65 -7.91
CA ALA A 472 182.08 19.10 -8.13
C ALA A 472 182.39 18.95 -9.62
N LYS A 473 183.28 19.82 -10.11
CA LYS A 473 184.42 19.51 -10.99
C LYS A 473 184.11 18.87 -12.36
N SER A 474 184.40 19.49 -13.51
CA SER A 474 185.09 20.76 -13.79
C SER A 474 186.46 20.93 -13.11
N GLU A 475 187.23 19.84 -13.04
CA GLU A 475 188.63 19.74 -12.63
C GLU A 475 188.99 18.22 -12.69
N ASP A 476 190.04 17.77 -13.38
CA ASP A 476 190.88 18.54 -14.30
C ASP A 476 191.63 17.62 -15.28
N ALA A 477 192.56 18.21 -16.02
CA ALA A 477 193.53 17.56 -16.89
C ALA A 477 194.34 16.40 -16.24
N GLU A 478 194.87 15.54 -17.12
CA GLU A 478 196.21 14.92 -17.08
C GLU A 478 196.81 14.45 -15.74
N THR A 479 197.23 13.18 -15.68
CA THR A 479 198.67 12.81 -15.80
C THR A 479 198.90 11.30 -15.57
N ALA A 480 199.70 10.67 -16.45
CA ALA A 480 200.62 9.53 -16.23
C ALA A 480 200.94 8.86 -17.58
#